data_AF-A0AAW7MKM4-F1
#
_entry.id   AF-A0AAW7MKM4-F1
#
_cell.length_a   1.000
_cell.length_b   1.000
_cell.length_c   1.000
_cell.angle_alpha   90.00
_cell.angle_beta   90.00
_cell.angle_gamma   90.00
#
_symmetry.space_group_name_H-M   'P 1'
#
loop_
_entity.id
_entity.type
_entity.pdbx_description
1 polymer ?
#
loop_
_entity_poly.entity_id
_entity_poly.type
_entity_poly.pdbx_seq_one_letter_code
_entity_poly.pdbx_strand_id
1 'polypeptide(L)'
;MGLFASLLGLFGCDQQQIDKVREKARDTVNAIKPDDMLLRNLTPGVTTEAQVREQMGKPEIVWENDDGSRRLEYPRAPGGLRTYMVDIAPDGKLRGVIQALSAENFAQVRPGMSQDDVRRLLGKPTSVAEYRLKKETVWSWRWLEDGVNTAGMFNAHFGPDGRVTVTSRSADPASERP
;
A
#
# COMPACT_ATOMS: atom_id res chain seq x y z
N MET A 1 29.90 10.37 -54.47
CA MET A 1 29.03 9.33 -53.88
C MET A 1 29.67 8.85 -52.59
N GLY A 2 28.88 8.61 -51.53
CA GLY A 2 29.31 7.89 -50.32
C GLY A 2 29.62 8.79 -49.12
N LEU A 3 28.60 9.13 -48.31
CA LEU A 3 28.24 8.47 -47.04
C LEU A 3 29.16 8.83 -45.85
N PHE A 4 28.69 9.74 -44.99
CA PHE A 4 28.98 9.71 -43.56
C PHE A 4 27.65 9.61 -42.81
N ALA A 5 27.30 8.38 -42.41
CA ALA A 5 26.12 8.07 -41.63
C ALA A 5 26.44 8.17 -40.13
N SER A 6 25.68 9.04 -39.46
CA SER A 6 25.16 8.96 -38.10
C SER A 6 25.92 8.15 -37.03
N LEU A 7 26.57 8.88 -36.11
CA LEU A 7 26.88 8.44 -34.75
C LEU A 7 25.88 9.12 -33.78
N LEU A 8 24.71 8.52 -33.60
CA LEU A 8 23.75 8.90 -32.55
C LEU A 8 23.19 7.62 -31.94
N GLY A 9 23.70 7.20 -30.78
CA GLY A 9 23.15 6.02 -30.13
C GLY A 9 23.89 5.50 -28.91
N LEU A 10 24.15 6.34 -27.88
CA LEU A 10 24.61 5.82 -26.58
C LEU A 10 24.05 6.52 -25.32
N PHE A 11 23.24 7.57 -25.39
CA PHE A 11 22.74 8.28 -24.20
C PHE A 11 21.38 7.79 -23.64
N GLY A 12 20.71 6.85 -24.32
CA GLY A 12 19.33 6.44 -23.97
C GLY A 12 19.19 5.60 -22.70
N CYS A 13 20.17 4.74 -22.39
CA CYS A 13 20.10 3.86 -21.21
C CYS A 13 20.43 4.59 -19.90
N ASP A 14 21.29 5.61 -19.94
CA ASP A 14 21.72 6.35 -18.74
C ASP A 14 20.61 7.27 -18.22
N GLN A 15 19.89 7.95 -19.12
CA GLN A 15 18.77 8.81 -18.75
C GLN A 15 17.64 8.05 -18.05
N GLN A 16 17.26 6.88 -18.60
CA GLN A 16 16.23 6.04 -18.00
C GLN A 16 16.63 5.53 -16.60
N GLN A 17 17.92 5.27 -16.38
CA GLN A 17 18.43 4.83 -15.08
C GLN A 17 18.41 5.99 -14.06
N ILE A 18 18.80 7.19 -14.46
CA ILE A 18 18.73 8.40 -13.63
C ILE A 18 17.28 8.70 -13.22
N ASP A 19 16.33 8.57 -14.14
CA ASP A 19 14.91 8.86 -13.86
C ASP A 19 14.32 7.85 -12.87
N LYS A 20 14.65 6.55 -12.99
CA LYS A 20 14.26 5.52 -12.00
C LYS A 20 14.81 5.81 -10.62
N VAL A 21 16.06 6.26 -10.52
CA VAL A 21 16.68 6.61 -9.23
C VAL A 21 15.97 7.82 -8.61
N ARG A 22 15.64 8.84 -9.41
CA ARG A 22 14.87 10.01 -8.96
C ARG A 22 13.47 9.64 -8.49
N GLU A 23 12.77 8.79 -9.23
CA GLU A 23 11.44 8.29 -8.86
C GLU A 23 11.49 7.52 -7.54
N LYS A 24 12.39 6.54 -7.42
CA LYS A 24 12.57 5.76 -6.18
C LYS A 24 12.91 6.64 -4.98
N ALA A 25 13.75 7.66 -5.19
CA ALA A 25 14.05 8.63 -4.14
C ALA A 25 12.80 9.42 -3.72
N ARG A 26 11.99 9.89 -4.67
CA ARG A 26 10.71 10.59 -4.38
C ARG A 26 9.73 9.69 -3.65
N ASP A 27 9.60 8.43 -4.05
CA ASP A 27 8.68 7.47 -3.43
C ASP A 27 9.08 7.19 -1.98
N THR A 28 10.38 7.01 -1.73
CA THR A 28 10.91 6.84 -0.37
C THR A 28 10.65 8.08 0.50
N VAL A 29 10.85 9.28 -0.05
CA VAL A 29 10.56 10.55 0.66
C VAL A 29 9.07 10.69 0.96
N ASN A 30 8.20 10.37 -0.01
CA ASN A 30 6.75 10.47 0.16
C ASN A 30 6.23 9.48 1.21
N ALA A 31 6.79 8.27 1.27
CA ALA A 31 6.39 7.26 2.26
C ALA A 31 6.65 7.72 3.71
N ILE A 32 7.62 8.60 3.94
CA ILE A 32 8.04 9.12 5.25
C ILE A 32 7.36 10.47 5.61
N LYS A 33 6.71 11.12 4.64
CA LYS A 33 6.04 12.43 4.83
C LYS A 33 5.04 12.39 6.00
N PRO A 34 5.03 13.35 6.93
CA PRO A 34 4.01 13.41 7.99
C PRO A 34 2.59 13.32 7.43
N ASP A 35 1.68 12.62 8.12
CA ASP A 35 0.36 12.27 7.57
C ASP A 35 -0.53 13.49 7.32
N ASP A 36 -0.43 14.50 8.20
CA ASP A 36 -1.06 15.81 8.03
C ASP A 36 -0.58 16.50 6.75
N MET A 37 0.72 16.42 6.45
CA MET A 37 1.29 16.93 5.23
C MET A 37 0.95 16.07 4.01
N LEU A 38 0.82 14.75 4.16
CA LEU A 38 0.49 13.83 3.08
C LEU A 38 -0.95 14.02 2.61
N LEU A 39 -1.88 14.17 3.54
CA LEU A 39 -3.32 14.23 3.27
C LEU A 39 -3.86 15.65 3.06
N ARG A 40 -3.01 16.68 3.17
CA ARG A 40 -3.41 18.07 2.98
C ARG A 40 -4.01 18.30 1.60
N ASN A 41 -5.01 19.18 1.53
CA ASN A 41 -5.64 19.64 0.30
C ASN A 41 -6.24 18.52 -0.57
N LEU A 42 -6.52 17.35 0.02
CA LEU A 42 -7.28 16.28 -0.61
C LEU A 42 -8.77 16.47 -0.28
N THR A 43 -9.54 16.93 -1.26
CA THR A 43 -10.96 17.24 -1.12
C THR A 43 -11.80 16.33 -2.02
N PRO A 44 -12.66 15.47 -1.44
CA PRO A 44 -13.57 14.63 -2.21
C PRO A 44 -14.42 15.42 -3.21
N GLY A 45 -14.62 14.87 -4.40
CA GLY A 45 -15.38 15.47 -5.50
C GLY A 45 -14.67 16.63 -6.23
N VAL A 46 -13.49 17.05 -5.75
CA VAL A 46 -12.72 18.18 -6.30
C VAL A 46 -11.33 17.74 -6.75
N THR A 47 -10.55 17.12 -5.86
CA THR A 47 -9.17 16.71 -6.15
C THR A 47 -9.15 15.61 -7.21
N THR A 48 -8.35 15.78 -8.25
CA THR A 48 -8.18 14.76 -9.31
C THR A 48 -7.18 13.70 -8.88
N GLU A 49 -7.23 12.52 -9.51
CA GLU A 49 -6.21 11.49 -9.26
C GLU A 49 -4.78 11.98 -9.56
N ALA A 50 -4.60 12.84 -10.57
CA ALA A 50 -3.30 13.42 -10.87
C ALA A 50 -2.76 14.25 -9.69
N GLN A 51 -3.62 15.07 -9.07
CA GLN A 51 -3.28 15.84 -7.87
C GLN A 51 -3.03 14.94 -6.66
N VAL A 52 -3.79 13.86 -6.51
CA VAL A 52 -3.52 12.84 -5.47
C VAL A 52 -2.11 12.27 -5.64
N ARG A 53 -1.73 11.87 -6.87
CA ARG A 53 -0.40 11.30 -7.14
C ARG A 53 0.73 12.31 -6.99
N GLU A 54 0.49 13.57 -7.30
CA GLU A 54 1.44 14.66 -7.05
C GLU A 54 1.68 14.86 -5.55
N GLN A 55 0.61 14.84 -4.77
CA GLN A 55 0.63 15.10 -3.32
C GLN A 55 1.11 13.89 -2.51
N MET A 56 0.68 12.68 -2.87
CA MET A 56 0.96 11.44 -2.14
C MET A 56 2.08 10.60 -2.75
N GLY A 57 2.47 10.88 -3.99
CA GLY A 57 3.43 10.09 -4.74
C GLY A 57 2.78 8.95 -5.52
N LYS A 58 3.62 8.02 -5.96
CA LYS A 58 3.20 6.81 -6.66
C LYS A 58 2.56 5.83 -5.67
N PRO A 59 1.36 5.29 -5.95
CA PRO A 59 0.80 4.22 -5.16
C PRO A 59 1.57 2.91 -5.40
N GLU A 60 1.64 2.08 -4.37
CA GLU A 60 2.23 0.73 -4.47
C GLU A 60 1.37 -0.16 -5.38
N ILE A 61 0.05 -0.07 -5.23
CA ILE A 61 -0.93 -0.83 -6.03
C ILE A 61 -2.05 0.09 -6.50
N VAL A 62 -2.53 -0.17 -7.71
CA VAL A 62 -3.77 0.40 -8.24
C VAL A 62 -4.71 -0.77 -8.50
N TRP A 63 -5.86 -0.79 -7.83
CA TRP A 63 -6.95 -1.69 -8.18
C TRP A 63 -7.94 -0.95 -9.06
N GLU A 64 -8.15 -1.48 -10.24
CA GLU A 64 -9.21 -1.04 -11.13
C GLU A 64 -10.49 -1.84 -10.82
N ASN A 65 -11.62 -1.16 -10.87
CA ASN A 65 -12.93 -1.76 -10.70
C ASN A 65 -13.72 -1.67 -12.00
N ASP A 66 -14.69 -2.55 -12.19
CA ASP A 66 -15.47 -2.66 -13.43
C ASP A 66 -16.29 -1.41 -13.75
N ASP A 67 -16.63 -0.60 -12.74
CA ASP A 67 -17.34 0.67 -12.90
C ASP A 67 -16.43 1.84 -13.33
N GLY A 68 -15.13 1.57 -13.55
CA GLY A 68 -14.12 2.58 -13.89
C GLY A 68 -13.57 3.33 -12.67
N SER A 69 -14.06 3.05 -11.46
CA SER A 69 -13.44 3.55 -10.23
C SER A 69 -12.12 2.84 -9.97
N ARG A 70 -11.24 3.50 -9.21
CA ARG A 70 -9.94 2.94 -8.83
C ARG A 70 -9.70 3.10 -7.35
N ARG A 71 -9.00 2.15 -6.75
CA ARG A 71 -8.42 2.28 -5.40
C ARG A 71 -6.92 2.31 -5.51
N LEU A 72 -6.28 3.25 -4.83
CA LEU A 72 -4.83 3.41 -4.79
C LEU A 72 -4.32 3.04 -3.39
N GLU A 73 -3.34 2.13 -3.32
CA GLU A 73 -2.71 1.68 -2.08
C GLU A 73 -1.47 2.52 -1.77
N TYR A 74 -1.40 3.09 -0.57
CA TYR A 74 -0.24 3.83 -0.07
C TYR A 74 0.21 3.31 1.31
N PRO A 75 1.02 2.24 1.36
CA PRO A 75 1.70 1.81 2.58
C PRO A 75 2.68 2.89 3.09
N ARG A 76 2.78 3.06 4.40
CA ARG A 76 3.63 4.11 5.01
C ARG A 76 4.90 3.55 5.63
N ALA A 77 5.98 4.33 5.53
CA ALA A 77 7.28 4.00 6.10
C ALA A 77 7.67 5.00 7.21
N PRO A 78 8.52 4.59 8.18
CA PRO A 78 9.05 3.24 8.39
C PRO A 78 8.02 2.30 9.06
N GLY A 79 8.18 0.99 8.84
CA GLY A 79 7.49 -0.05 9.62
C GLY A 79 6.06 -0.41 9.20
N GLY A 80 5.43 0.26 8.24
CA GLY A 80 4.12 -0.15 7.72
C GLY A 80 2.96 0.07 8.68
N LEU A 81 3.10 0.95 9.70
CA LEU A 81 2.09 1.16 10.76
C LEU A 81 0.76 1.71 10.26
N ARG A 82 0.75 2.29 9.06
CA ARG A 82 -0.42 2.85 8.41
C ARG A 82 -0.38 2.48 6.93
N THR A 83 -1.56 2.25 6.38
CA THR A 83 -1.78 2.11 4.94
C THR A 83 -2.98 2.97 4.58
N TYR A 84 -2.82 3.84 3.60
CA TYR A 84 -3.92 4.65 3.09
C TYR A 84 -4.48 4.05 1.81
N MET A 85 -5.79 3.85 1.79
CA MET A 85 -6.55 3.51 0.58
C MET A 85 -7.21 4.78 0.06
N VAL A 86 -6.88 5.16 -1.17
CA VAL A 86 -7.47 6.33 -1.80
C VAL A 86 -8.42 5.87 -2.88
N ASP A 87 -9.70 6.20 -2.72
CA ASP A 87 -10.74 5.86 -3.68
C ASP A 87 -10.91 6.98 -4.69
N ILE A 88 -10.81 6.66 -5.97
CA ILE A 88 -11.05 7.54 -7.10
C ILE A 88 -12.34 7.09 -7.78
N ALA A 89 -13.29 8.00 -7.91
CA ALA A 89 -14.54 7.75 -8.61
C ALA A 89 -14.32 7.64 -10.15
N PRO A 90 -15.29 7.08 -10.90
CA PRO A 90 -15.16 6.91 -12.35
C PRO A 90 -14.94 8.22 -13.13
N ASP A 91 -15.28 9.37 -12.55
CA ASP A 91 -15.01 10.70 -13.11
C ASP A 91 -13.55 11.18 -12.90
N GLY A 92 -12.69 10.33 -12.33
CA GLY A 92 -11.28 10.59 -12.08
C GLY A 92 -11.01 11.47 -10.86
N LYS A 93 -12.01 11.71 -10.00
CA LYS A 93 -11.89 12.53 -8.80
C LYS A 93 -11.87 11.70 -7.53
N LEU A 94 -11.21 12.24 -6.51
CA LEU A 94 -11.17 11.68 -5.18
C LEU A 94 -12.59 11.47 -4.63
N ARG A 95 -12.90 10.24 -4.21
CA ARG A 95 -14.10 9.89 -3.45
C ARG A 95 -13.82 9.94 -1.95
N GLY A 96 -12.64 9.48 -1.51
CA GLY A 96 -12.26 9.48 -0.11
C GLY A 96 -10.90 8.85 0.14
N VAL A 97 -10.40 9.01 1.37
CA VAL A 97 -9.17 8.38 1.86
C VAL A 97 -9.48 7.63 3.14
N ILE A 98 -9.05 6.37 3.22
CA ILE A 98 -9.28 5.47 4.36
C ILE A 98 -7.93 5.06 4.94
N GLN A 99 -7.74 5.22 6.25
CA GLN A 99 -6.65 4.54 6.95
C GLN A 99 -7.09 3.08 7.17
N ALA A 100 -6.45 2.15 6.45
CA ALA A 100 -6.88 0.77 6.34
C ALA A 100 -6.58 -0.05 7.60
N LEU A 101 -5.48 0.26 8.29
CA LEU A 101 -4.99 -0.50 9.45
C LEU A 101 -5.59 0.05 10.76
N SER A 102 -6.89 -0.20 10.93
CA SER A 102 -7.68 0.26 12.07
C SER A 102 -8.46 -0.89 12.72
N ALA A 103 -8.78 -0.75 14.02
CA ALA A 103 -9.56 -1.75 14.74
C ALA A 103 -10.92 -2.04 14.08
N GLU A 104 -11.56 -1.01 13.52
CA GLU A 104 -12.83 -1.10 12.80
C GLU A 104 -12.70 -1.95 11.53
N ASN A 105 -11.67 -1.71 10.71
CA ASN A 105 -11.46 -2.47 9.49
C ASN A 105 -11.00 -3.90 9.79
N PHE A 106 -10.17 -4.12 10.80
CA PHE A 106 -9.83 -5.48 11.24
C PHE A 106 -11.04 -6.26 11.70
N ALA A 107 -12.00 -5.58 12.35
CA ALA A 107 -13.26 -6.18 12.72
C ALA A 107 -14.17 -6.48 11.53
N GLN A 108 -13.83 -6.14 10.29
CA GLN A 108 -14.57 -6.60 9.09
C GLN A 108 -13.96 -7.88 8.51
N VAL A 109 -12.74 -8.26 8.88
CA VAL A 109 -12.14 -9.53 8.46
C VAL A 109 -12.84 -10.68 9.18
N ARG A 110 -13.39 -11.63 8.41
CA ARG A 110 -14.21 -12.74 8.89
C ARG A 110 -13.76 -14.07 8.27
N PRO A 111 -13.97 -15.20 8.97
CA PRO A 111 -13.76 -16.51 8.39
C PRO A 111 -14.50 -16.67 7.06
N GLY A 112 -13.85 -17.32 6.10
CA GLY A 112 -14.35 -17.54 4.74
C GLY A 112 -14.00 -16.46 3.72
N MET A 113 -13.58 -15.26 4.14
CA MET A 113 -13.10 -14.22 3.21
C MET A 113 -11.87 -14.70 2.42
N SER A 114 -11.79 -14.33 1.15
CA SER A 114 -10.62 -14.66 0.33
C SER A 114 -9.43 -13.76 0.68
N GLN A 115 -8.23 -14.19 0.28
CA GLN A 115 -7.03 -13.36 0.31
C GLN A 115 -7.21 -12.00 -0.39
N ASP A 116 -7.90 -11.98 -1.54
CA ASP A 116 -8.14 -10.74 -2.28
C ASP A 116 -9.09 -9.79 -1.54
N ASP A 117 -10.13 -10.33 -0.89
CA ASP A 117 -11.03 -9.51 -0.06
C ASP A 117 -10.25 -8.84 1.08
N VAL A 118 -9.36 -9.59 1.74
CA VAL A 118 -8.51 -9.06 2.80
C VAL A 118 -7.52 -8.03 2.25
N ARG A 119 -6.91 -8.25 1.09
CA ARG A 119 -6.01 -7.28 0.43
C ARG A 119 -6.73 -5.98 0.09
N ARG A 120 -7.96 -6.06 -0.43
CA ARG A 120 -8.76 -4.87 -0.81
C ARG A 120 -9.17 -4.04 0.41
N LEU A 121 -9.27 -4.67 1.57
CA LEU A 121 -9.63 -4.01 2.83
C LEU A 121 -8.40 -3.42 3.54
N LEU A 122 -7.33 -4.21 3.71
CA LEU A 122 -6.21 -3.85 4.60
C LEU A 122 -4.93 -3.41 3.89
N GLY A 123 -4.81 -3.69 2.60
CA GLY A 123 -3.57 -3.42 1.87
C GLY A 123 -2.53 -4.51 2.07
N LYS A 124 -1.32 -4.26 1.58
CA LYS A 124 -0.23 -5.24 1.55
C LYS A 124 0.16 -5.58 2.98
N PRO A 125 0.24 -6.88 3.32
CA PRO A 125 0.74 -7.26 4.63
C PRO A 125 2.20 -6.85 4.80
N THR A 126 2.55 -6.49 6.02
CA THR A 126 3.94 -6.21 6.42
C THR A 126 4.80 -7.47 6.29
N SER A 127 4.23 -8.64 6.62
CA SER A 127 4.90 -9.93 6.45
C SER A 127 3.92 -11.03 6.07
N VAL A 128 4.46 -12.06 5.42
CA VAL A 128 3.76 -13.29 5.05
C VAL A 128 4.58 -14.46 5.58
N ALA A 129 3.94 -15.35 6.35
CA ALA A 129 4.54 -16.56 6.88
C ALA A 129 3.78 -17.80 6.38
N GLU A 130 4.50 -18.84 5.96
CA GLU A 130 3.91 -20.11 5.51
C GLU A 130 4.25 -21.23 6.49
N TYR A 131 3.22 -21.84 7.09
CA TYR A 131 3.34 -22.96 8.01
C TYR A 131 2.95 -24.26 7.30
N ARG A 132 3.90 -24.85 6.56
CA ARG A 132 3.67 -26.02 5.69
C ARG A 132 3.04 -27.22 6.38
N LEU A 133 3.43 -27.52 7.63
CA LEU A 133 2.87 -28.65 8.39
C LEU A 133 1.40 -28.44 8.79
N LYS A 134 1.01 -27.18 9.05
CA LYS A 134 -0.39 -26.80 9.32
C LYS A 134 -1.19 -26.53 8.05
N LYS A 135 -0.52 -26.46 6.89
CA LYS A 135 -1.08 -26.01 5.60
C LYS A 135 -1.77 -24.64 5.75
N GLU A 136 -1.06 -23.72 6.40
CA GLU A 136 -1.57 -22.40 6.75
C GLU A 136 -0.63 -21.31 6.23
N THR A 137 -1.20 -20.22 5.75
CA THR A 137 -0.48 -18.99 5.43
C THR A 137 -0.98 -17.89 6.36
N VAL A 138 -0.08 -17.14 6.98
CA VAL A 138 -0.44 -16.03 7.88
C VAL A 138 0.06 -14.74 7.28
N TRP A 139 -0.85 -13.78 7.12
CA TRP A 139 -0.51 -12.41 6.74
C TRP A 139 -0.60 -11.53 7.98
N SER A 140 0.40 -10.67 8.15
CA SER A 140 0.51 -9.82 9.33
C SER A 140 0.69 -8.37 8.95
N TRP A 141 -0.01 -7.48 9.65
CA TRP A 141 0.11 -6.04 9.54
C TRP A 141 0.53 -5.46 10.88
N ARG A 142 1.57 -4.63 10.87
CA ARG A 142 1.94 -3.82 12.01
C ARG A 142 1.05 -2.58 12.06
N TRP A 143 0.56 -2.19 13.22
CA TRP A 143 -0.33 -1.03 13.38
C TRP A 143 -0.20 -0.39 14.75
N LEU A 144 -0.79 0.79 14.94
CA LEU A 144 -0.87 1.46 16.24
C LEU A 144 -2.23 1.17 16.87
N GLU A 145 -2.26 0.33 17.91
CA GLU A 145 -3.50 -0.13 18.55
C GLU A 145 -4.32 1.00 19.18
N ASP A 146 -3.63 1.99 19.74
CA ASP A 146 -4.18 3.21 20.33
C ASP A 146 -4.22 4.38 19.33
N GLY A 147 -3.79 4.15 18.08
CA GLY A 147 -3.63 5.16 17.04
C GLY A 147 -2.41 6.08 17.18
N VAL A 148 -1.66 6.01 18.29
CA VAL A 148 -0.60 6.96 18.65
C VAL A 148 0.75 6.29 18.86
N ASN A 149 0.91 5.41 19.86
CA ASN A 149 2.22 4.94 20.33
C ASN A 149 2.31 3.44 20.58
N THR A 150 1.17 2.74 20.72
CA THR A 150 1.17 1.32 21.07
C THR A 150 1.20 0.48 19.81
N ALA A 151 2.39 0.04 19.40
CA ALA A 151 2.53 -0.84 18.24
C ALA A 151 2.09 -2.27 18.55
N GLY A 152 1.31 -2.86 17.66
CA GLY A 152 0.87 -4.24 17.72
C GLY A 152 0.80 -4.87 16.34
N MET A 153 0.47 -6.15 16.30
CA MET A 153 0.29 -6.91 15.06
C MET A 153 -1.15 -7.38 14.95
N PHE A 154 -1.76 -7.19 13.77
CA PHE A 154 -2.96 -7.90 13.36
C PHE A 154 -2.58 -9.02 12.39
N ASN A 155 -3.13 -10.21 12.60
CA ASN A 155 -2.82 -11.39 11.80
C ASN A 155 -4.10 -12.00 11.22
N ALA A 156 -4.10 -12.26 9.92
CA ALA A 156 -5.11 -13.06 9.24
C ALA A 156 -4.51 -14.42 8.86
N HIS A 157 -5.13 -15.50 9.30
CA HIS A 157 -4.70 -16.86 9.04
C HIS A 157 -5.54 -17.44 7.92
N PHE A 158 -4.89 -18.01 6.92
CA PHE A 158 -5.52 -18.57 5.73
C PHE A 158 -5.32 -20.08 5.68
N GLY A 159 -6.40 -20.80 5.41
CA GLY A 159 -6.36 -22.24 5.15
C GLY A 159 -5.77 -22.57 3.78
N PRO A 160 -5.68 -23.87 3.42
CA PRO A 160 -5.13 -24.31 2.15
C PRO A 160 -5.95 -23.88 0.93
N ASP A 161 -7.19 -23.45 1.12
CA ASP A 161 -8.08 -22.89 0.10
C ASP A 161 -7.92 -21.37 -0.09
N GLY A 162 -6.97 -20.75 0.62
CA GLY A 162 -6.72 -19.31 0.56
C GLY A 162 -7.80 -18.46 1.23
N ARG A 163 -8.61 -19.05 2.13
CA ARG A 163 -9.66 -18.34 2.88
C ARG A 163 -9.29 -18.16 4.33
N VAL A 164 -9.75 -17.06 4.90
CA VAL A 164 -9.55 -16.75 6.32
C VAL A 164 -10.17 -17.86 7.17
N THR A 165 -9.37 -18.44 8.05
CA THR A 165 -9.84 -19.39 9.07
C THR A 165 -10.09 -18.67 10.39
N VAL A 166 -9.15 -17.81 10.80
CA VAL A 166 -9.18 -17.06 12.05
C VAL A 166 -8.34 -15.79 11.93
N THR A 167 -8.58 -14.84 12.84
CA THR A 167 -7.73 -13.67 13.02
C THR A 167 -7.17 -13.64 14.44
N SER A 168 -5.99 -13.07 14.62
CA SER A 168 -5.37 -12.91 15.94
C SER A 168 -4.64 -11.56 16.06
N ARG A 169 -4.36 -11.16 17.30
CA ARG A 169 -3.45 -10.05 17.61
C ARG A 169 -2.26 -10.56 18.41
N SER A 170 -1.12 -9.93 18.23
CA SER A 170 0.09 -10.21 19.01
C SER A 170 0.86 -8.93 19.26
N ALA A 171 1.76 -8.95 20.26
CA ALA A 171 2.71 -7.88 20.44
C ALA A 171 3.55 -7.69 19.16
N ASP A 172 3.99 -6.47 18.92
CA ASP A 172 4.97 -6.17 17.91
C ASP A 172 6.35 -6.69 18.36
N PRO A 173 7.00 -7.61 17.63
CA PRO A 173 8.32 -8.13 18.01
C PRO A 173 9.38 -7.03 18.15
N ALA A 174 9.22 -5.89 17.45
CA ALA A 174 10.14 -4.75 17.59
C ALA A 174 9.93 -3.96 18.90
N SER A 175 8.83 -4.20 19.62
CA SER A 175 8.53 -3.57 20.92
C SER A 175 9.09 -4.36 22.10
N GLU A 176 9.46 -5.62 21.89
CA GLU A 176 10.15 -6.45 22.88
C GLU A 176 11.61 -5.96 22.98
N ARG A 177 11.92 -5.19 24.04
CA ARG A 177 13.30 -4.76 24.32
C ARG A 177 14.17 -6.00 24.62
N PRO A 178 15.41 -6.08 24.12
CA PRO A 178 16.36 -7.10 24.53
C PRO A 178 16.74 -6.99 26.02
#